data_AF-A0AAU4ZCC9-F1
#
_entry.id   AF-A0AAU4ZCC9-F1
#
_cell.length_a   1.000
_cell.length_b   1.000
_cell.length_c   1.000
_cell.angle_alpha   90.00
_cell.angle_beta   90.00
_cell.angle_gamma   90.00
#
_symmetry.space_group_name_H-M   'P 1'
#
loop_
_entity.id
_entity.type
_entity.pdbx_description
1 polymer ?
#
loop_
_entity_poly.entity_id
_entity_poly.type
_entity_poly.pdbx_seq_one_letter_code
_entity_poly.pdbx_strand_id
1 'polypeptide(L)'
;MADVPEKPEEVKRLVEAIEAFEAIEDDEVCAVAVSQALEGWPDHQTRLRELRQQRVQALKRQGKTWKEIGQLLGGISAARAQQISVGLSGAQRRKADKKAQERAAE
;
A
#
# COMPACT_ATOMS: atom_id res chain seq x y z
N MET A 1 8.71 9.90 -27.33
CA MET A 1 8.52 8.76 -26.43
C MET A 1 8.61 9.29 -25.01
N ALA A 2 7.54 9.14 -24.23
CA ALA A 2 7.54 9.60 -22.84
C ALA A 2 8.48 8.70 -22.05
N ASP A 3 9.48 9.32 -21.42
CA ASP A 3 10.35 8.71 -20.42
C ASP A 3 9.47 8.23 -19.26
N VAL A 4 9.16 6.93 -19.24
CA VAL A 4 8.47 6.31 -18.11
C VAL A 4 9.51 6.27 -17.00
N PRO A 5 9.30 6.96 -15.86
CA PRO A 5 10.28 6.94 -14.79
C PRO A 5 10.50 5.49 -14.39
N GLU A 6 11.75 5.05 -14.55
CA GLU A 6 12.15 3.68 -14.26
C GLU A 6 11.71 3.34 -12.83
N LYS A 7 11.01 2.22 -12.67
CA LYS A 7 10.54 1.79 -11.34
C LYS A 7 11.75 1.70 -10.40
N PRO A 8 11.62 2.11 -9.12
CA PRO A 8 12.69 1.92 -8.15
C PRO A 8 13.13 0.45 -8.08
N GLU A 9 14.42 0.21 -7.85
CA GLU A 9 15.02 -1.13 -7.76
C GLU A 9 14.29 -2.04 -6.77
N GLU A 10 13.80 -1.50 -5.66
CA GLU A 10 13.05 -2.26 -4.66
C GLU A 10 11.69 -2.76 -5.19
N VAL A 11 11.04 -1.97 -6.06
CA VAL A 11 9.79 -2.38 -6.73
C VAL A 11 10.09 -3.46 -7.77
N LYS A 12 11.19 -3.34 -8.53
CA LYS A 12 11.61 -4.37 -9.47
C LYS A 12 11.87 -5.70 -8.77
N ARG A 13 12.69 -5.72 -7.71
CA ARG A 13 12.97 -6.93 -6.93
C ARG A 13 11.73 -7.60 -6.37
N LEU A 14 10.74 -6.81 -5.91
CA LEU A 14 9.48 -7.38 -5.42
C LEU A 14 8.68 -8.03 -6.54
N VAL A 15 8.64 -7.42 -7.72
CA VAL A 15 7.95 -7.99 -8.90
C VAL A 15 8.67 -9.24 -9.39
N GLU A 16 9.99 -9.19 -9.53
CA GLU A 16 10.83 -10.33 -9.92
C GLU A 16 10.68 -11.50 -8.93
N ALA A 17 10.57 -11.23 -7.62
CA ALA A 17 10.33 -12.27 -6.62
C ALA A 17 8.94 -12.91 -6.77
N ILE A 18 7.93 -12.16 -7.22
CA ILE A 18 6.60 -12.70 -7.51
C ILE A 18 6.65 -13.56 -8.78
N GLU A 19 7.27 -13.07 -9.84
CA GLU A 19 7.46 -13.78 -11.11
C GLU A 19 8.29 -15.07 -10.93
N ALA A 20 9.24 -15.08 -9.98
CA ALA A 20 10.04 -16.25 -9.66
C ALA A 20 9.20 -17.43 -9.12
N PHE A 21 8.04 -17.18 -8.50
CA PHE A 21 7.13 -18.27 -8.11
C PHE A 21 6.47 -18.92 -9.33
N GLU A 22 6.14 -18.14 -10.37
CA GLU A 22 5.55 -18.66 -11.62
C GLU A 22 6.53 -19.54 -12.40
N ALA A 23 7.84 -19.35 -12.18
CA ALA A 23 8.90 -20.16 -12.79
C ALA A 23 9.14 -21.50 -12.07
N ILE A 24 8.46 -21.78 -10.95
CA ILE A 24 8.56 -23.08 -10.26
C ILE A 24 7.67 -24.09 -11.00
N GLU A 25 8.29 -25.04 -11.70
CA GLU A 25 7.58 -26.06 -12.50
C GLU A 25 6.86 -27.14 -11.66
N ASP A 26 7.34 -27.40 -10.44
CA ASP A 26 6.72 -28.37 -9.54
C ASP A 26 5.57 -27.72 -8.76
N ASP A 27 4.35 -28.22 -9.00
CA ASP A 27 3.12 -27.69 -8.41
C ASP A 27 3.11 -27.74 -6.87
N GLU A 28 3.64 -28.82 -6.27
CA GLU A 28 3.67 -28.98 -4.81
C GLU A 28 4.65 -27.99 -4.19
N VAL A 29 5.84 -27.85 -4.78
CA VAL A 29 6.87 -26.90 -4.34
C VAL A 29 6.36 -25.46 -4.49
N CYS A 30 5.74 -25.14 -5.63
CA CYS A 30 5.17 -23.81 -5.89
C CYS A 30 4.08 -23.47 -4.86
N ALA A 31 3.13 -24.38 -4.64
CA ALA A 31 2.03 -24.17 -3.70
C ALA A 31 2.53 -23.94 -2.27
N VAL A 32 3.52 -24.71 -1.81
CA VAL A 32 4.13 -24.53 -0.49
C VAL A 32 4.84 -23.19 -0.38
N ALA A 33 5.67 -22.83 -1.37
CA ALA A 33 6.43 -21.59 -1.36
C ALA A 33 5.52 -20.34 -1.36
N VAL A 34 4.50 -20.33 -2.21
CA VAL A 34 3.50 -19.25 -2.26
C VAL A 34 2.72 -19.18 -0.94
N SER A 35 2.34 -20.32 -0.36
CA SER A 35 1.63 -20.34 0.93
C SER A 35 2.44 -19.69 2.05
N GLN A 36 3.74 -19.98 2.13
CA GLN A 36 4.64 -19.35 3.11
C GLN A 36 4.76 -17.84 2.88
N ALA A 37 4.87 -17.39 1.63
CA ALA A 37 4.90 -15.97 1.30
C ALA A 37 3.60 -15.26 1.69
N LEU A 38 2.45 -15.91 1.47
CA LEU A 38 1.13 -15.39 1.82
C LEU A 38 0.89 -15.34 3.33
N GLU A 39 1.46 -16.26 4.11
CA GLU A 39 1.36 -16.24 5.58
C GLU A 39 1.96 -14.96 6.18
N GLY A 40 3.13 -14.53 5.70
CA GLY A 40 3.79 -13.29 6.13
C GLY A 40 3.24 -12.01 5.47
N TRP A 41 2.45 -12.14 4.40
CA TRP A 41 1.99 -11.01 3.60
C TRP A 41 1.21 -9.93 4.38
N PRO A 42 0.30 -10.26 5.32
CA PRO A 42 -0.41 -9.26 6.11
C PRO A 42 0.53 -8.31 6.88
N ASP A 43 1.63 -8.83 7.43
CA ASP A 43 2.61 -8.06 8.17
C ASP A 43 3.45 -7.20 7.23
N HIS A 44 3.92 -7.76 6.11
CA HIS A 44 4.64 -7.00 5.08
C HIS A 44 3.78 -5.87 4.50
N GLN A 45 2.50 -6.15 4.22
CA GLN A 45 1.54 -5.17 3.76
C GLN A 45 1.34 -4.05 4.80
N THR A 46 1.28 -4.39 6.08
CA THR A 46 1.15 -3.42 7.18
C THR A 46 2.38 -2.52 7.25
N ARG A 47 3.59 -3.10 7.24
CA ARG A 47 4.86 -2.34 7.23
C ARG A 47 4.96 -1.38 6.04
N LEU A 48 4.57 -1.81 4.84
CA LEU A 48 4.56 -0.94 3.65
C LEU A 48 3.58 0.23 3.80
N ARG A 49 2.41 0.01 4.41
CA ARG A 49 1.43 1.08 4.67
C ARG A 49 1.96 2.09 5.69
N GLU A 50 2.58 1.62 6.77
CA GLU A 50 3.18 2.46 7.79
C GLU A 50 4.34 3.28 7.23
N LEU A 51 5.22 2.65 6.45
CA LEU A 51 6.30 3.34 5.75
C LEU A 51 5.74 4.45 4.86
N ARG A 52 4.70 4.16 4.05
CA ARG A 52 4.05 5.17 3.21
C ARG A 52 3.47 6.32 4.06
N GLN A 53 2.81 6.00 5.17
CA GLN A 53 2.27 7.01 6.09
C GLN A 53 3.39 7.93 6.62
N GLN A 54 4.49 7.36 7.10
CA GLN A 54 5.64 8.11 7.61
C GLN A 54 6.22 9.04 6.53
N ARG A 55 6.37 8.56 5.29
CA ARG A 55 6.87 9.38 4.18
C ARG A 55 5.92 10.51 3.81
N VAL A 56 4.60 10.27 3.80
CA VAL A 56 3.60 11.32 3.58
C VAL A 56 3.66 12.39 4.67
N GLN A 57 3.80 12.00 5.94
CA GLN A 57 3.95 12.95 7.03
C GLN A 57 5.26 13.75 6.91
N ALA A 58 6.35 13.11 6.50
CA ALA A 58 7.63 13.80 6.27
C ALA A 58 7.52 14.84 5.15
N LEU A 59 6.89 14.49 4.02
CA LEU A 59 6.63 15.43 2.93
C LEU A 59 5.77 16.63 3.40
N LYS A 60 4.79 16.37 4.27
CA LYS A 60 3.98 17.43 4.86
C LYS A 60 4.80 18.36 5.75
N ARG A 61 5.69 17.81 6.58
CA ARG A 61 6.63 18.58 7.42
C ARG A 61 7.64 19.40 6.60
N GLN A 62 7.97 18.95 5.40
CA GLN A 62 8.80 19.69 4.43
C GLN A 62 8.04 20.83 3.73
N GLY A 63 6.78 21.09 4.08
CA GLY A 63 6.00 22.21 3.55
C GLY A 63 5.10 21.87 2.36
N LYS A 64 5.12 20.63 1.83
CA LYS A 64 4.23 20.26 0.71
C LYS A 64 2.76 20.32 1.11
N THR A 65 1.92 20.76 0.18
CA THR A 65 0.46 20.70 0.29
C THR A 65 -0.05 19.28 0.04
N TRP A 66 -1.25 18.97 0.54
CA TRP A 66 -1.88 17.68 0.29
C TRP A 66 -2.14 17.41 -1.19
N LYS A 67 -2.38 18.47 -1.98
CA LYS A 67 -2.55 18.39 -3.43
C LYS A 67 -1.25 17.94 -4.11
N GLU A 68 -0.12 18.56 -3.77
CA GLU A 68 1.19 18.19 -4.32
C GLU A 68 1.60 16.78 -3.93
N ILE A 69 1.37 16.39 -2.67
CA ILE A 69 1.64 15.03 -2.21
C ILE A 69 0.76 14.03 -2.98
N GLY A 70 -0.52 14.34 -3.20
CA GLY A 70 -1.42 13.48 -3.97
C GLY A 70 -0.96 13.28 -5.41
N GLN A 71 -0.49 14.35 -6.06
CA GLN A 71 0.10 14.27 -7.40
C GLN A 71 1.36 13.40 -7.41
N LEU A 72 2.27 13.59 -6.45
CA LEU A 72 3.51 12.80 -6.33
C LEU A 72 3.25 11.30 -6.15
N LEU A 73 2.17 10.93 -5.45
CA LEU A 73 1.80 9.54 -5.18
C LEU A 73 1.04 8.86 -6.36
N GLY A 74 1.13 9.40 -7.57
CA GLY A 74 0.44 8.87 -8.75
C GLY A 74 -0.94 9.48 -8.97
N GLY A 75 -1.12 10.77 -8.66
CA GLY A 75 -2.35 11.51 -9.01
C GLY A 75 -3.56 11.28 -8.12
N ILE A 76 -3.37 10.85 -6.86
CA ILE A 76 -4.47 10.67 -5.91
C ILE A 76 -4.98 12.03 -5.38
N SER A 77 -6.22 12.06 -4.87
CA SER A 77 -6.81 13.28 -4.31
C SER A 77 -6.09 13.77 -3.04
N ALA A 78 -6.17 15.07 -2.77
CA ALA A 78 -5.63 15.68 -1.54
C ALA A 78 -6.24 15.05 -0.27
N ALA A 79 -7.54 14.78 -0.27
CA ALA A 79 -8.21 14.08 0.81
C ALA A 79 -7.65 12.66 1.02
N ARG A 80 -7.32 11.94 -0.07
CA ARG A 80 -6.69 10.62 0.04
C ARG A 80 -5.29 10.70 0.61
N ALA A 81 -4.49 11.70 0.21
CA ALA A 81 -3.16 11.94 0.77
C ALA A 81 -3.23 12.24 2.29
N GLN A 82 -4.19 13.05 2.73
CA GLN A 82 -4.44 13.32 4.15
C GLN A 82 -4.85 12.04 4.91
N GLN A 83 -5.73 11.21 4.34
CA GLN A 83 -6.10 9.94 4.97
C GLN A 83 -4.89 9.01 5.15
N ILE A 84 -3.98 8.97 4.17
CA ILE A 84 -2.75 8.18 4.28
C ILE A 84 -1.89 8.70 5.43
N SER A 85 -1.82 10.02 5.67
CA SER A 85 -0.99 10.59 6.74
C SER A 85 -1.46 10.19 8.15
N VAL A 86 -2.75 9.90 8.32
CA VAL A 86 -3.32 9.44 9.60
C VAL A 86 -3.50 7.92 9.66
N GLY A 87 -2.96 7.18 8.69
CA GLY A 87 -3.03 5.72 8.67
C GLY A 87 -4.41 5.16 8.35
N LEU A 88 -5.36 5.97 7.88
CA LEU A 88 -6.72 5.50 7.57
C LEU A 88 -6.74 4.67 6.28
N SER A 89 -6.95 3.37 6.46
CA SER A 89 -7.25 2.42 5.39
C SER A 89 -8.74 2.36 5.05
N GLY A 90 -9.08 1.90 3.85
CA GLY A 90 -10.48 1.69 3.45
C GLY A 90 -11.21 0.66 4.32
N ALA A 91 -10.50 -0.32 4.87
CA ALA A 91 -11.06 -1.30 5.79
C ALA A 91 -11.39 -0.69 7.16
N GLN A 92 -10.52 0.17 7.70
CA GLN A 92 -10.80 0.91 8.93
C GLN A 92 -11.96 1.88 8.74
N ARG A 93 -12.07 2.52 7.56
CA ARG A 93 -13.23 3.36 7.20
C ARG A 93 -14.53 2.57 7.25
N ARG A 94 -14.61 1.43 6.55
CA ARG A 94 -15.82 0.58 6.57
C ARG A 94 -16.20 0.14 7.98
N LYS A 95 -15.23 -0.18 8.85
CA LYS A 95 -15.49 -0.50 10.26
C LYS A 95 -16.02 0.71 11.05
N ALA A 96 -15.46 1.90 10.82
CA ALA A 96 -15.91 3.12 11.47
C ALA A 96 -17.31 3.53 11.00
N ASP A 97 -17.59 3.44 9.71
CA ASP A 97 -18.88 3.75 9.10
C ASP A 97 -19.97 2.80 9.63
N LYS A 98 -19.67 1.50 9.70
CA LYS A 98 -20.58 0.49 10.28
C LYS A 98 -20.89 0.81 11.74
N LYS A 99 -19.88 1.15 12.54
CA LYS A 99 -20.05 1.50 13.97
C LYS A 99 -20.86 2.80 14.16
N ALA A 100 -20.72 3.75 13.25
CA ALA A 100 -21.50 4.98 13.26
C ALA A 100 -22.98 4.74 12.91
N GLN A 101 -23.25 3.84 11.95
CA GLN A 101 -24.62 3.43 11.60
C GLN A 101 -25.31 2.67 12.74
N GLU A 102 -24.60 1.77 13.41
CA GLU A 102 -25.12 1.04 14.58
C GLU A 102 -25.51 1.97 15.72
N ARG A 103 -24.72 3.02 15.99
CA ARG A 103 -25.01 4.03 17.04
C ARG A 103 -26.12 5.01 16.69
N ALA A 104 -26.44 5.17 15.40
CA ALA A 104 -27.52 6.04 14.93
C ALA A 104 -28.86 5.30 14.83
N ALA A 105 -28.82 3.96 14.90
CA ALA A 105 -29.99 3.08 14.93
C ALA A 105 -30.40 2.68 16.36
N GLU A 106 -29.67 3.14 17.37
CA GLU A 106 -29.94 3.04 18.81
C GLU A 106 -30.46 4.38 19.34
#